data_AF-A0A2N0QGJ4-F1
#
_entry.id   AF-A0A2N0QGJ4-F1
#
_cell.length_a   1.000
_cell.length_b   1.000
_cell.length_c   1.000
_cell.angle_alpha   90.00
_cell.angle_beta   90.00
_cell.angle_gamma   90.00
#
_symmetry.space_group_name_H-M   'P 1'
#
loop_
_entity.id
_entity.type
_entity.pdbx_description
1 polymer ?
#
loop_
_entity_poly.entity_id
_entity_poly.type
_entity_poly.pdbx_seq_one_letter_code
_entity_poly.pdbx_strand_id
1 'polypeptide(L)'
;MRPIIVTINNHPAARPQSGIGSADVVYEMLAEGDVTRFLALFQSEIPENIGPVRSARDYFIELASGLDAFYIAHGYSPEAQTMLVNGIVDNINGMQYDGTLFIRSKDRYAPHNSYISCENVKLGAEKVGASLLYHKKVSYTYYEEDESVDE
;
A
#
# COMPACT_ATOMS: atom_id res chain seq x y z
N MET A 1 13.17 -8.54 -0.48
CA MET A 1 12.40 -7.76 0.52
C MET A 1 10.98 -8.29 0.57
N ARG A 2 10.31 -8.22 1.72
CA ARG A 2 8.87 -8.48 1.85
C ARG A 2 8.11 -7.43 1.02
N PRO A 3 7.04 -7.79 0.29
CA PRO A 3 6.23 -6.80 -0.41
C PRO A 3 5.65 -5.77 0.56
N ILE A 4 5.55 -4.53 0.11
CA ILE A 4 4.85 -3.45 0.80
C ILE A 4 3.68 -3.03 -0.07
N ILE A 5 2.48 -3.01 0.49
CA ILE A 5 1.29 -2.52 -0.21
C ILE A 5 0.81 -1.24 0.46
N VAL A 6 0.69 -0.18 -0.34
CA VAL A 6 0.15 1.10 0.11
C VAL A 6 -1.17 1.38 -0.60
N THR A 7 -2.21 1.68 0.18
CA THR A 7 -3.47 2.18 -0.38
C THR A 7 -3.30 3.64 -0.80
N ILE A 8 -3.33 3.89 -2.10
CA ILE A 8 -3.14 5.20 -2.71
C ILE A 8 -4.48 5.78 -3.19
N ASN A 9 -4.65 7.07 -2.93
CA ASN A 9 -5.81 7.85 -3.33
C ASN A 9 -5.88 8.00 -4.85
N ASN A 10 -7.03 7.71 -5.45
CA ASN A 10 -7.28 7.98 -6.87
C ASN A 10 -8.40 9.00 -7.12
N HIS A 11 -8.82 9.76 -6.09
CA HIS A 11 -9.72 10.89 -6.30
C HIS A 11 -9.07 11.96 -7.20
N PRO A 12 -9.81 12.67 -8.08
CA PRO A 12 -9.23 13.69 -8.97
C PRO A 12 -8.34 14.73 -8.27
N ALA A 13 -8.76 15.22 -7.10
CA ALA A 13 -7.98 16.17 -6.28
C ALA A 13 -6.68 15.60 -5.68
N ALA A 14 -6.48 14.28 -5.72
CA ALA A 14 -5.27 13.61 -5.27
C ALA A 14 -4.25 13.38 -6.40
N ARG A 15 -4.63 13.63 -7.65
CA ARG A 15 -3.76 13.42 -8.82
C ARG A 15 -2.87 14.63 -9.08
N PRO A 16 -1.65 14.46 -9.62
CA PRO A 16 -0.93 13.19 -9.76
C PRO A 16 -0.45 12.63 -8.41
N GLN A 17 -0.31 11.31 -8.31
CA GLN A 17 0.23 10.60 -7.14
C GLN A 17 1.77 10.58 -7.13
N SER A 18 2.35 10.38 -5.96
CA SER A 18 3.79 10.20 -5.75
C SER A 18 4.13 8.71 -5.57
N GLY A 19 5.24 8.28 -6.17
CA GLY A 19 5.81 6.94 -6.00
C GLY A 19 5.15 5.83 -6.82
N ILE A 20 3.94 6.04 -7.36
CA ILE A 20 3.20 4.99 -8.08
C ILE A 20 3.93 4.46 -9.34
N GLY A 21 4.78 5.26 -9.97
CA GLY A 21 5.58 4.83 -11.13
C GLY A 21 6.67 3.81 -10.82
N SER A 22 7.02 3.64 -9.54
CA SER A 22 7.98 2.64 -9.04
C SER A 22 7.29 1.37 -8.51
N ALA A 23 5.96 1.29 -8.58
CA ALA A 23 5.24 0.12 -8.12
C ALA A 23 5.41 -1.04 -9.11
N ASP A 24 5.70 -2.24 -8.61
CA ASP A 24 5.81 -3.45 -9.42
C ASP A 24 4.45 -3.89 -9.96
N VAL A 25 3.41 -3.71 -9.14
CA VAL A 25 2.02 -3.98 -9.50
C VAL A 25 1.13 -2.89 -8.93
N VAL A 26 0.16 -2.44 -9.73
CA VAL A 26 -0.89 -1.53 -9.28
C VAL A 26 -2.25 -2.17 -9.54
N TYR A 27 -3.03 -2.34 -8.48
CA TYR A 27 -4.43 -2.76 -8.59
C TYR A 27 -5.33 -1.53 -8.47
N GLU A 28 -6.29 -1.38 -9.38
CA GLU A 28 -7.36 -0.39 -9.26
C GLU A 28 -8.67 -1.09 -8.93
N MET A 29 -9.32 -0.65 -7.86
CA MET A 29 -10.57 -1.24 -7.39
C MET A 29 -11.49 -0.14 -6.87
N LEU A 30 -12.81 -0.35 -6.99
CA LEU A 30 -13.80 0.54 -6.41
C LEU A 30 -13.64 0.64 -4.90
N ALA A 31 -13.84 1.83 -4.34
CA ALA A 31 -13.82 2.05 -2.91
C ALA A 31 -15.09 2.77 -2.45
N GLU A 32 -15.28 4.04 -2.80
CA GLU A 32 -16.34 4.87 -2.25
C GLU A 32 -17.21 5.41 -3.39
N GLY A 33 -18.45 4.93 -3.49
CA GLY A 33 -19.33 5.30 -4.59
C GLY A 33 -18.70 4.98 -5.95
N ASP A 34 -18.48 6.03 -6.76
CA ASP A 34 -17.86 5.99 -8.08
C ASP A 34 -16.34 6.22 -8.07
N VAL A 35 -15.72 6.32 -6.89
CA VAL A 35 -14.29 6.58 -6.74
C VAL A 35 -13.52 5.29 -6.47
N THR A 36 -12.53 5.02 -7.32
CA THR A 36 -11.56 3.93 -7.14
C THR A 36 -10.42 4.33 -6.22
N ARG A 37 -9.67 3.32 -5.76
CA ARG A 37 -8.37 3.48 -5.09
C ARG A 37 -7.36 2.55 -5.73
N PHE A 38 -6.10 2.90 -5.58
CA PHE A 38 -4.99 2.08 -6.01
C PHE A 38 -4.41 1.31 -4.83
N LEU A 39 -4.03 0.05 -5.05
CA LEU A 39 -3.09 -0.68 -4.21
C LEU A 39 -1.78 -0.77 -4.97
N ALA A 40 -0.79 0.01 -4.53
CA ALA A 40 0.54 -0.02 -5.12
C ALA A 40 1.40 -1.00 -4.33
N LEU A 41 1.88 -2.04 -5.01
CA LEU A 41 2.79 -3.03 -4.48
C LEU A 41 4.23 -2.66 -4.82
N PHE A 42 5.06 -2.57 -3.79
CA PHE A 42 6.49 -2.27 -3.86
C PHE A 42 7.28 -3.45 -3.30
N GLN A 43 8.09 -4.09 -4.13
CA GLN A 43 8.93 -5.23 -3.77
C GLN A 43 10.36 -5.07 -4.32
N SER A 44 10.51 -4.62 -5.58
CA SER A 44 11.81 -4.38 -6.20
C SER A 44 12.51 -3.14 -5.64
N GLU A 45 11.75 -2.06 -5.44
CA GLU A 45 12.19 -0.81 -4.83
C GLU A 45 11.07 -0.14 -4.02
N ILE A 46 11.43 0.66 -3.01
CA ILE A 46 10.50 1.53 -2.28
C ILE A 46 10.84 2.97 -2.63
N PRO A 47 9.93 3.74 -3.26
CA PRO A 47 10.22 5.11 -3.66
C PRO A 47 10.34 6.02 -2.45
N GLU A 48 11.04 7.16 -2.60
CA GLU A 48 11.33 8.09 -1.51
C GLU A 48 10.06 8.61 -0.81
N ASN A 49 8.97 8.81 -1.56
CA ASN A 49 7.72 9.34 -1.07
C ASN A 49 6.51 8.71 -1.77
N ILE A 50 5.52 8.29 -0.99
CA ILE A 50 4.34 7.55 -1.46
C ILE A 50 3.06 8.28 -1.02
N GLY A 51 2.13 8.49 -1.94
CA GLY A 51 0.79 8.97 -1.60
C GLY A 51 0.10 9.76 -2.72
N PRO A 52 -1.05 10.40 -2.43
CA PRO A 52 -1.66 10.48 -1.11
C PRO A 52 -2.16 9.12 -0.60
N VAL A 53 -1.89 8.78 0.66
CA VAL A 53 -2.35 7.53 1.29
C VAL A 53 -3.84 7.64 1.66
N ARG A 54 -4.60 6.54 1.50
CA ARG A 54 -6.04 6.49 1.77
C ARG A 54 -6.51 5.27 2.54
N SER A 55 -7.79 5.27 2.86
CA SER A 55 -8.42 4.31 3.75
C SER A 55 -8.41 2.89 3.19
N ALA A 56 -8.11 1.95 4.07
CA ALA A 56 -8.18 0.52 3.79
C ALA A 56 -9.63 0.05 3.56
N ARG A 57 -9.75 -1.08 2.87
CA ARG A 57 -10.96 -1.90 2.74
C ARG A 57 -10.59 -3.36 2.99
N ASP A 58 -11.57 -4.16 3.34
CA ASP A 58 -11.47 -5.59 3.62
C ASP A 58 -10.80 -6.34 2.46
N TYR A 59 -11.30 -6.20 1.23
CA TYR A 59 -10.72 -6.81 0.03
C TYR A 59 -9.30 -6.31 -0.31
N PHE A 60 -8.90 -5.12 0.17
CA PHE A 60 -7.51 -4.66 0.06
C PHE A 60 -6.58 -5.43 1.00
N ILE A 61 -7.08 -5.74 2.19
CA ILE A 61 -6.36 -6.51 3.20
C ILE A 61 -6.26 -7.98 2.79
N GLU A 62 -7.31 -8.55 2.19
CA GLU A 62 -7.27 -9.90 1.63
C GLU A 62 -6.15 -10.06 0.59
N LEU A 63 -6.04 -9.09 -0.33
CA LEU A 63 -4.97 -9.07 -1.32
C LEU A 63 -3.58 -8.96 -0.68
N ALA A 64 -3.43 -8.06 0.30
CA ALA A 64 -2.18 -7.92 1.04
C ALA A 64 -1.80 -9.20 1.80
N SER A 65 -2.78 -9.87 2.40
CA SER A 65 -2.60 -11.15 3.10
C SER A 65 -2.14 -12.25 2.15
N GLY A 66 -2.76 -12.37 0.97
CA GLY A 66 -2.38 -13.34 -0.04
C GLY A 66 -0.93 -13.21 -0.53
N LEU A 67 -0.36 -12.01 -0.42
CA LEU A 67 0.98 -11.66 -0.86
C LEU A 67 2.01 -11.58 0.29
N ASP A 68 1.61 -11.88 1.54
CA ASP A 68 2.43 -11.67 2.74
C ASP A 68 3.02 -10.23 2.79
N ALA A 69 2.20 -9.25 2.43
CA ALA A 69 2.64 -7.86 2.32
C ALA A 69 2.54 -7.12 3.66
N PHE A 70 3.51 -6.24 3.93
CA PHE A 70 3.36 -5.21 4.95
C PHE A 70 2.41 -4.12 4.44
N TYR A 71 1.32 -3.88 5.16
CA TYR A 71 0.20 -3.09 4.65
C TYR A 71 0.14 -1.68 5.24
N ILE A 72 -0.09 -0.68 4.38
CA ILE A 72 -0.06 0.73 4.75
C ILE A 72 -1.33 1.43 4.23
N ALA A 73 -2.04 2.08 5.14
CA ALA A 73 -3.24 2.84 4.83
C ALA A 73 -3.37 4.08 5.71
N HIS A 74 -4.35 4.93 5.44
CA HIS A 74 -4.73 6.05 6.30
C HIS A 74 -6.25 6.09 6.40
N GLY A 75 -6.78 5.53 7.48
CA GLY A 75 -8.20 5.22 7.62
C GLY A 75 -8.54 3.77 7.26
N TYR A 76 -9.79 3.38 7.51
CA TYR A 76 -10.33 2.05 7.20
C TYR A 76 -11.87 2.10 7.19
N SER A 77 -12.51 1.15 6.51
CA SER A 77 -13.93 0.81 6.79
C SER A 77 -14.03 0.05 8.13
N PRO A 78 -15.24 -0.10 8.71
CA PRO A 78 -15.42 -0.91 9.93
C PRO A 78 -14.87 -2.33 9.81
N GLU A 79 -15.11 -3.00 8.67
CA GLU A 79 -14.67 -4.37 8.41
C GLU A 79 -13.14 -4.44 8.32
N ALA A 80 -12.54 -3.49 7.59
CA ALA A 80 -11.10 -3.36 7.49
C ALA A 80 -10.46 -3.08 8.86
N GLN A 81 -11.10 -2.26 9.70
CA GLN A 81 -10.62 -2.03 11.07
C GLN A 81 -10.55 -3.34 11.85
N THR A 82 -11.62 -4.12 11.82
CA THR A 82 -11.69 -5.41 12.53
C THR A 82 -10.58 -6.36 12.04
N MET A 83 -10.37 -6.46 10.72
CA MET A 83 -9.31 -7.30 10.16
C MET A 83 -7.91 -6.85 10.60
N LEU A 84 -7.62 -5.54 10.56
CA LEU A 84 -6.30 -5.02 10.96
C LEU A 84 -6.06 -5.18 12.47
N VAL A 85 -7.07 -4.95 13.31
CA VAL A 85 -6.98 -5.14 14.76
C VAL A 85 -6.79 -6.61 15.14
N ASN A 86 -7.42 -7.52 14.39
CA ASN A 86 -7.24 -8.96 14.58
C ASN A 86 -5.91 -9.49 14.02
N GLY A 87 -5.06 -8.64 13.44
CA GLY A 87 -3.73 -9.01 12.98
C GLY A 87 -3.72 -9.87 11.71
N ILE A 88 -4.70 -9.71 10.83
CA ILE A 88 -4.74 -10.43 9.54
C ILE A 88 -3.49 -10.13 8.68
N VAL A 89 -2.99 -8.90 8.78
CA VAL A 89 -1.71 -8.47 8.17
C VAL A 89 -0.97 -7.52 9.11
N ASP A 90 0.35 -7.57 9.08
CA ASP A 90 1.20 -6.55 9.69
C ASP A 90 0.95 -5.22 8.99
N ASN A 91 0.66 -4.18 9.77
CA ASN A 91 0.26 -2.90 9.19
C ASN A 91 0.66 -1.70 10.04
N ILE A 92 0.72 -0.55 9.37
CA ILE A 92 0.64 0.76 10.00
C ILE A 92 -0.49 1.55 9.36
N ASN A 93 -1.15 2.37 10.18
CA ASN A 93 -2.23 3.21 9.69
C ASN A 93 -2.05 4.67 10.11
N GLY A 94 -2.26 5.57 9.15
CA GLY A 94 -2.11 7.00 9.36
C GLY A 94 -3.05 7.57 10.41
N MET A 95 -4.15 6.90 10.78
CA MET A 95 -4.97 7.34 11.91
C MET A 95 -4.19 7.32 13.24
N GLN A 96 -3.25 6.39 13.41
CA GLN A 96 -2.44 6.24 14.62
C GLN A 96 -1.13 7.04 14.54
N TYR A 97 -0.66 7.35 13.34
CA TYR A 97 0.67 7.93 13.11
C TYR A 97 0.65 9.23 12.27
N ASP A 98 -0.48 9.94 12.20
CA ASP A 98 -0.57 11.25 11.52
C ASP A 98 0.33 12.28 12.22
N GLY A 99 1.09 13.03 11.43
CA GLY A 99 2.09 13.98 11.92
C GLY A 99 3.39 13.35 12.43
N THR A 100 3.52 12.02 12.44
CA THR A 100 4.77 11.32 12.79
C THR A 100 5.30 10.53 11.59
N LEU A 101 4.77 9.33 11.33
CA LEU A 101 5.15 8.53 10.16
C LEU A 101 4.47 9.05 8.89
N PHE A 102 3.26 9.60 9.02
CA PHE A 102 2.51 10.17 7.90
C PHE A 102 2.57 11.69 7.96
N ILE A 103 3.04 12.31 6.88
CA ILE A 103 3.22 13.76 6.79
C ILE A 103 2.15 14.35 5.89
N ARG A 104 1.58 15.48 6.32
CA ARG A 104 0.59 16.24 5.55
C ARG A 104 1.30 17.23 4.61
N SER A 105 1.12 17.06 3.30
CA SER A 105 1.55 18.07 2.32
C SER A 105 0.76 19.36 2.50
N LYS A 106 1.45 20.49 2.36
CA LYS A 106 0.86 21.84 2.38
C LYS A 106 0.28 22.25 1.01
N ASP A 107 0.62 21.51 -0.05
CA ASP A 107 0.22 21.83 -1.42
C ASP A 107 -1.18 21.31 -1.76
N ARG A 108 -1.76 20.50 -0.87
CA ARG A 108 -3.08 19.89 -1.02
C ARG A 108 -3.89 19.97 0.26
N TYR A 109 -5.20 20.00 0.12
CA TYR A 109 -6.13 19.94 1.26
C TYR A 109 -6.39 18.52 1.72
N ALA A 110 -6.69 18.38 3.02
CA ALA A 110 -7.21 17.13 3.54
C ALA A 110 -8.54 16.77 2.85
N PRO A 111 -8.80 15.48 2.59
CA PRO A 111 -8.00 14.32 2.96
C PRO A 111 -7.11 13.80 1.80
N HIS A 112 -6.68 14.66 0.88
CA HIS A 112 -5.87 14.32 -0.30
C HIS A 112 -4.38 14.63 -0.14
N ASN A 113 -3.90 14.73 1.10
CA ASN A 113 -2.59 15.28 1.40
C ASN A 113 -1.74 14.46 2.37
N SER A 114 -2.12 13.22 2.71
CA SER A 114 -1.29 12.36 3.57
C SER A 114 -0.27 11.58 2.76
N TYR A 115 1.00 11.61 3.16
CA TYR A 115 2.10 10.93 2.48
C TYR A 115 2.97 10.18 3.48
N ILE A 116 3.72 9.18 3.01
CA ILE A 116 4.71 8.44 3.80
C ILE A 116 6.00 8.28 3.00
N SER A 117 7.15 8.45 3.67
CA SER A 117 8.47 8.28 3.07
C SER A 117 8.98 6.83 3.19
N CYS A 118 9.94 6.44 2.34
CA CYS A 118 10.63 5.15 2.44
C CYS A 118 11.23 4.91 3.85
N GLU A 119 11.80 5.95 4.45
CA GLU A 119 12.32 5.90 5.83
C GLU A 119 11.20 5.61 6.83
N ASN A 120 10.07 6.32 6.74
CA ASN A 120 8.95 6.13 7.65
C ASN A 120 8.23 4.79 7.46
N VAL A 121 8.27 4.20 6.26
CA VAL A 121 7.81 2.82 6.05
C VAL A 121 8.65 1.85 6.89
N LYS A 122 9.99 1.97 6.85
CA LYS A 122 10.91 1.11 7.61
C LYS A 122 10.75 1.29 9.11
N LEU A 123 10.70 2.54 9.58
CA LEU A 123 10.45 2.87 10.98
C LEU A 123 9.08 2.37 11.46
N GLY A 124 8.07 2.44 10.59
CA GLY A 124 6.74 1.93 10.87
C GLY A 124 6.72 0.42 11.09
N ALA A 125 7.38 -0.34 10.22
CA ALA A 125 7.53 -1.78 10.36
C ALA A 125 8.25 -2.14 11.66
N GLU A 126 9.36 -1.47 11.99
CA GLU A 126 10.09 -1.65 13.24
C GLU A 126 9.20 -1.40 14.47
N LYS A 127 8.43 -0.30 14.47
CA LYS A 127 7.54 0.08 15.58
C LYS A 127 6.47 -0.96 15.90
N VAL A 128 6.00 -1.69 14.90
CA VAL A 128 4.99 -2.74 15.08
C VAL A 128 5.62 -4.14 15.15
N GLY A 129 6.95 -4.24 15.16
CA GLY A 129 7.67 -5.51 15.22
C GLY A 129 7.57 -6.36 13.93
N ALA A 130 7.18 -5.74 12.81
CA ALA A 130 7.03 -6.43 11.53
C ALA A 130 8.38 -6.59 10.81
N SER A 131 8.65 -7.80 10.33
CA SER A 131 9.80 -8.07 9.46
C SER A 131 9.55 -7.52 8.06
N LEU A 132 10.57 -6.87 7.48
CA LEU A 132 10.63 -6.51 6.05
C LEU A 132 11.39 -7.54 5.20
N LEU A 133 11.75 -8.68 5.79
CA LEU A 133 12.19 -9.87 5.09
C LEU A 133 10.99 -10.78 4.84
N TYR A 134 10.96 -11.45 3.69
CA TYR A 134 9.85 -12.33 3.32
C TYR A 134 9.76 -13.52 4.28
N HIS A 135 8.55 -13.87 4.72
CA HIS A 135 8.29 -15.15 5.38
C HIS A 135 7.86 -16.21 4.35
N LYS A 136 7.10 -15.79 3.34
CA LYS A 136 6.68 -16.61 2.20
C LYS A 136 7.09 -15.94 0.89
N LYS A 137 7.70 -16.70 -0.02
CA LYS A 137 7.94 -16.22 -1.39
C LYS A 137 6.66 -16.45 -2.20
N VAL A 138 5.98 -15.36 -2.54
CA VAL A 138 4.87 -15.36 -3.52
C VAL A 138 5.43 -14.76 -4.81
N SER A 139 5.29 -15.47 -5.92
CA SER A 139 5.81 -15.06 -7.23
C SER A 139 4.71 -15.06 -8.27
N TYR A 140 4.75 -14.07 -9.15
CA TYR A 140 4.04 -14.15 -10.43
C TYR A 140 4.78 -15.07 -11.38
N THR A 141 4.01 -15.74 -12.23
CA THR A 141 4.57 -16.44 -13.37
C THR A 141 4.77 -15.43 -14.49
N TYR A 142 5.98 -15.44 -15.05
CA TYR A 142 6.32 -14.71 -16.26
C TYR A 142 6.64 -15.74 -17.33
N TYR A 143 6.48 -15.34 -18.58
CA TYR A 143 6.85 -16.16 -19.74
C TYR A 143 8.36 -16.42 -19.76
N GLU A 144 8.75 -17.67 -20.02
CA GLU A 144 10.16 -18.04 -20.25
C GLU A 144 10.45 -18.14 -21.75
N GLU A 145 11.66 -17.74 -22.19
CA GLU A 145 12.01 -17.65 -23.62
C GLU A 145 11.88 -19.00 -24.37
N ASP A 146 11.97 -20.12 -23.67
CA ASP A 146 11.85 -21.48 -24.20
C ASP A 146 10.40 -21.99 -24.30
N GLU A 147 9.42 -21.21 -23.82
CA GLU A 147 7.99 -21.49 -23.99
C GLU A 147 7.45 -20.98 -25.35
N SER A 148 8.32 -20.66 -26.32
CA SER A 148 7.92 -20.24 -27.66
C SER A 148 7.16 -21.36 -28.35
N VAL A 149 5.91 -21.09 -28.70
CA VAL A 149 5.12 -21.97 -29.57
C VAL A 149 5.74 -21.84 -30.96
N ASP A 150 6.27 -22.94 -31.49
CA ASP A 150 6.70 -23.02 -32.90
C ASP A 150 5.57 -22.44 -33.79
N GLU A 151 5.86 -21.36 -34.52
CA GLU A 151 4.93 -20.70 -35.46
C GLU A 151 4.50 -21.62 -36.62
#